data_AF-A0A4D5RFT2-F1
#
_entry.id   AF-A0A4D5RFT2-F1
#
_cell.length_a   1.000
_cell.length_b   1.000
_cell.length_c   1.000
_cell.angle_alpha   90.00
_cell.angle_beta   90.00
_cell.angle_gamma   90.00
#
_symmetry.space_group_name_H-M   'P 1'
#
loop_
_entity.id
_entity.type
_entity.pdbx_description
1 polymer ?
#
loop_
_entity_poly.entity_id
_entity_poly.type
_entity_poly.pdbx_seq_one_letter_code
_entity_poly.pdbx_strand_id
1 'polypeptide(L)' 'IIHEKGSSNPLGLNLNIDKVPFHPNFTVKDILGCVMALFIFSIIVLIKPYILNDSENFNVANPLVTPPHIQP' A
#
# COMPACT_ATOMS: atom_id res chain seq x y z
N ILE A 1 12.14 12.31 -15.94
CA ILE A 1 12.99 12.37 -14.71
C ILE A 1 13.45 10.99 -14.23
N ILE A 2 12.63 10.11 -13.63
CA ILE A 2 13.15 8.82 -13.10
C ILE A 2 13.63 7.89 -14.22
N HIS A 3 12.94 7.84 -15.35
CA HIS A 3 13.42 7.06 -16.51
C HIS A 3 14.72 7.61 -17.12
N GLU A 4 14.97 8.92 -16.99
CA GLU A 4 16.18 9.56 -17.53
C GLU A 4 17.37 9.44 -16.56
N LYS A 5 17.11 9.59 -15.25
CA LYS A 5 18.14 9.53 -14.20
C LYS A 5 18.38 8.12 -13.64
N GLY A 6 17.44 7.21 -13.81
CA GLY A 6 17.41 5.92 -13.15
C GLY A 6 16.92 5.99 -11.70
N SER A 7 16.58 4.83 -11.14
CA SER A 7 16.28 4.66 -9.70
C SER A 7 17.56 4.77 -8.87
N SER A 8 17.42 5.09 -7.58
CA SER A 8 18.51 4.97 -6.60
C SER A 8 18.62 3.54 -6.05
N ASN A 9 19.64 3.28 -5.25
CA ASN A 9 19.83 2.01 -4.52
C ASN A 9 20.07 2.28 -3.02
N PRO A 10 19.91 1.27 -2.15
CA PRO A 10 20.03 1.44 -0.71
C PRO A 10 21.39 1.95 -0.23
N LEU A 11 22.47 1.69 -0.96
CA LEU A 11 23.81 2.17 -0.63
C LEU A 11 24.08 3.60 -1.13
N GLY A 12 23.19 4.16 -1.96
CA GLY A 12 23.36 5.49 -2.53
C GLY A 12 24.52 5.64 -3.51
N LEU A 13 25.17 4.54 -3.91
CA LEU A 13 26.32 4.54 -4.81
C LEU A 13 25.90 4.57 -6.28
N ASN A 14 26.85 4.75 -7.21
CA ASN A 14 26.55 4.75 -8.63
C ASN A 14 26.14 3.34 -9.13
N LEU A 15 24.95 3.24 -9.73
CA LEU A 15 24.35 2.00 -10.23
C LEU A 15 24.88 1.53 -11.58
N ASN A 16 25.58 2.37 -12.34
CA ASN A 16 26.02 2.03 -13.70
C ASN A 16 27.05 0.88 -13.72
N ILE A 17 27.64 0.55 -12.57
CA ILE A 17 28.65 -0.49 -12.41
C ILE A 17 28.02 -1.89 -12.42
N ASP A 18 26.77 -2.03 -11.97
CA ASP A 18 26.07 -3.31 -11.83
C ASP A 18 24.57 -3.17 -12.13
N LYS A 19 24.28 -2.84 -13.39
CA LYS A 19 22.90 -2.66 -13.84
C LYS A 19 22.35 -3.95 -14.43
N VAL A 20 21.27 -4.46 -13.82
CA VAL A 20 20.52 -5.62 -14.34
C VAL A 20 19.30 -5.16 -15.16
N PRO A 21 18.86 -5.94 -16.16
CA PRO A 21 17.64 -5.63 -16.90
C PRO A 21 16.40 -5.74 -16.00
N PHE A 22 15.39 -4.92 -16.30
CA PHE A 22 14.13 -4.90 -15.54
C PHE A 22 13.37 -6.22 -15.66
N HIS A 23 13.23 -6.73 -16.88
CA HIS A 23 12.67 -8.05 -17.14
C HIS A 23 13.79 -9.08 -17.27
N PRO A 24 13.69 -10.26 -16.61
CA PRO A 24 12.56 -10.73 -15.80
C PRO A 24 12.62 -10.31 -14.32
N ASN A 25 13.75 -9.77 -13.85
CA ASN A 25 14.07 -9.65 -12.43
C ASN A 25 13.04 -8.86 -11.61
N PHE A 26 12.86 -7.58 -11.94
CA PHE A 26 11.94 -6.71 -11.23
C PHE A 26 10.49 -6.99 -11.60
N THR A 27 10.22 -7.45 -12.82
CA THR A 27 8.86 -7.88 -13.21
C THR A 27 8.33 -8.99 -12.28
N VAL A 28 9.12 -10.04 -12.05
CA VAL A 28 8.71 -11.15 -11.16
C VAL A 28 8.60 -10.67 -9.71
N LYS A 29 9.55 -9.84 -9.25
CA LYS A 29 9.52 -9.26 -7.90
C LYS A 29 8.26 -8.41 -7.67
N ASP A 30 7.88 -7.59 -8.65
CA ASP A 30 6.73 -6.71 -8.54
C ASP A 30 5.43 -7.51 -8.55
N ILE A 31 5.33 -8.54 -9.41
CA ILE A 31 4.17 -9.46 -9.41
C ILE A 31 4.02 -10.15 -8.05
N LEU A 32 5.12 -10.65 -7.46
CA LEU A 32 5.09 -11.22 -6.12
C LEU A 32 4.58 -10.22 -5.09
N GLY A 33 5.08 -8.97 -5.12
CA GLY A 33 4.63 -7.89 -4.26
C GLY A 33 3.13 -7.59 -4.42
N CYS A 34 2.64 -7.52 -5.66
CA CYS A 34 1.21 -7.34 -5.95
C CYS A 34 0.37 -8.49 -5.39
N VAL A 35 0.80 -9.74 -5.56
CA VAL A 35 0.08 -10.91 -5.01
C VAL A 35 0.03 -10.86 -3.49
N MET A 36 1.13 -10.51 -2.82
CA MET A 36 1.16 -10.37 -1.36
C MET A 36 0.23 -9.26 -0.88
N ALA A 37 0.21 -8.10 -1.55
CA ALA A 37 -0.68 -6.99 -1.21
C ALA A 37 -2.16 -7.39 -1.38
N LEU A 38 -2.50 -8.03 -2.49
CA LEU A 38 -3.86 -8.52 -2.74
C LEU A 38 -4.28 -9.60 -1.74
N PHE A 39 -3.36 -10.47 -1.33
CA PHE A 39 -3.63 -11.49 -0.32
C PHE A 39 -4.01 -10.86 1.02
N ILE A 40 -3.21 -9.90 1.51
CA ILE A 40 -3.53 -9.17 2.76
C ILE A 40 -4.85 -8.41 2.63
N PHE A 41 -5.08 -7.73 1.50
CA PHE A 41 -6.33 -7.03 1.24
C PHE A 41 -7.54 -7.98 1.28
N SER A 42 -7.40 -9.17 0.68
CA SER A 42 -8.47 -10.18 0.67
C SER A 42 -8.80 -10.69 2.07
N ILE A 43 -7.80 -10.84 2.94
CA ILE A 43 -8.01 -11.21 4.36
C ILE A 43 -8.85 -10.16 5.07
N ILE A 44 -8.52 -8.87 4.87
CA ILE A 44 -9.26 -7.76 5.48
C ILE A 44 -10.71 -7.78 5.01
N VAL A 45 -10.94 -7.84 3.70
CA VAL A 45 -12.29 -7.79 3.13
C VAL A 45 -13.14 -9.00 3.49
N LEU A 46 -12.58 -10.21 3.42
CA LEU A 46 -13.36 -11.45 3.55
C LEU A 46 -13.53 -11.92 5.00
N ILE A 47 -12.55 -11.68 5.87
CA ILE A 47 -12.55 -12.22 7.24
C ILE A 47 -12.94 -11.14 8.26
N LYS A 48 -12.44 -9.90 8.11
CA LYS A 48 -12.69 -8.81 9.07
C LYS A 48 -12.92 -7.46 8.38
N PRO A 49 -14.04 -7.29 7.65
CA PRO A 49 -14.27 -6.14 6.78
C PRO A 49 -14.27 -4.79 7.52
N TYR A 50 -14.58 -4.80 8.83
CA TYR A 50 -14.72 -3.58 9.63
C TYR A 50 -13.52 -3.31 10.55
N ILE A 51 -12.43 -4.06 10.44
CA ILE A 51 -11.27 -3.88 11.33
C ILE A 51 -10.61 -2.49 11.21
N LEU A 52 -10.79 -1.84 10.05
CA LEU A 52 -10.25 -0.51 9.77
C LEU A 52 -11.32 0.60 9.82
N ASN A 53 -12.55 0.28 10.22
CA ASN A 53 -13.66 1.24 10.29
C ASN A 53 -13.99 1.62 11.72
N ASP A 54 -14.47 2.86 11.91
CA ASP A 54 -15.11 3.28 13.15
C ASP A 54 -16.55 2.74 13.23
N SER A 55 -16.93 2.16 14.37
CA SER A 55 -18.28 1.66 14.60
C SER A 55 -19.35 2.76 14.62
N GLU A 56 -18.99 4.00 14.95
CA GLU A 56 -19.92 5.14 14.93
C GLU A 56 -20.43 5.44 13.51
N ASN A 57 -19.67 5.09 12.46
CA ASN A 57 -20.07 5.29 11.06
C ASN A 57 -21.24 4.38 10.60
N PHE A 58 -21.67 3.43 11.43
CA PHE A 58 -22.91 2.69 11.17
C PHE A 58 -24.17 3.47 11.59
N ASN A 59 -24.03 4.51 12.40
CA ASN A 59 -25.12 5.39 12.78
C ASN A 59 -25.36 6.46 11.70
N VAL A 60 -26.61 6.86 11.50
CA VAL A 60 -26.93 7.98 10.60
C VAL A 60 -26.42 9.29 11.20
N ALA A 61 -25.79 10.11 10.38
CA ALA A 61 -25.26 11.40 10.81
C ALA A 61 -26.35 12.30 11.41
N ASN A 62 -26.07 12.86 12.59
CA ASN A 62 -26.93 13.84 13.25
C ASN A 62 -26.17 15.16 13.41
N PRO A 63 -26.53 16.24 12.69
CA PRO A 63 -25.81 17.51 12.73
C PRO A 63 -25.90 18.22 14.08
N LEU A 64 -26.81 17.80 14.97
CA LEU A 64 -26.98 18.37 16.31
C LEU A 64 -26.21 17.60 17.39
N VAL A 65 -25.60 16.45 17.06
CA VAL A 65 -24.93 15.57 18.02
C VAL A 65 -23.54 15.19 17.51
N THR A 66 -22.55 15.47 18.35
CA THR A 66 -21.16 15.11 18.15
C THR A 66 -20.86 13.83 18.94
N PRO A 67 -20.39 12.73 18.31
CA PRO A 67 -19.99 11.54 19.06
C PRO A 67 -18.96 11.84 20.16
N PRO A 68 -19.01 11.11 21.29
CA PRO A 68 -18.14 11.38 22.45
C PRO A 68 -16.65 11.11 22.17
N HIS A 69 -16.35 10.19 21.24
CA HIS A 69 -14.99 9.78 20.88
C HIS A 69 -14.75 9.90 19.37
N ILE A 70 -14.86 11.12 18.82
CA ILE A 70 -14.55 11.38 17.39
C ILE A 70 -13.06 11.19 17.12
N GLN A 71 -12.77 10.47 16.05
CA GLN A 71 -11.44 10.27 15.49
C GLN A 71 -11.52 10.25 13.95
N PRO A 72 -10.42 10.62 13.26
CA PRO A 72 -10.35 10.54 11.80
C PRO A 72 -10.37 9.10 11.28
#